data_AF-J4V9U8-F1
#
_entry.id   AF-J4V9U8-F1
#
_cell.length_a   1.000
_cell.length_b   1.000
_cell.length_c   1.000
_cell.angle_alpha   90.00
_cell.angle_beta   90.00
_cell.angle_gamma   90.00
#
_symmetry.space_group_name_H-M   'P 1'
#
loop_
_entity.id
_entity.type
_entity.pdbx_description
1 polymer ?
#
loop_
_entity_poly.entity_id
_entity_poly.type
_entity_poly.pdbx_seq_one_letter_code
_entity_poly.pdbx_strand_id
1 'polypeptide(L)'
;MEGEMALIMAGILAHTTHMHIIVAIFVAGLGGFCGDQIYFYLGRYNKKYIAKKLHAQRRKFAIAHIMLKKYGWPIIFMQRYMYGFRVIIPLCIGLTGYSAKKYAFINLISAWCWAAITVIPAWILGEHILEILKEAKEHWYFAIPIVLVFLSALLYIFRRIENKILYERRYRNEISNNK
;
A
#
# COMPACT_ATOMS: atom_id res chain seq x y z
N MET A 1 5.84 -4.73 -6.30
CA MET A 1 4.93 -3.62 -6.65
C MET A 1 4.28 -3.90 -8.00
N GLU A 2 3.61 -5.06 -8.13
CA GLU A 2 3.23 -5.59 -9.47
C GLU A 2 1.79 -5.24 -9.85
N GLY A 3 0.85 -5.21 -8.89
CA GLY A 3 -0.56 -4.93 -9.17
C GLY A 3 -0.87 -3.46 -9.51
N GLU A 4 -0.01 -2.52 -9.12
CA GLU A 4 -0.19 -1.08 -9.41
C GLU A 4 0.11 -0.77 -10.88
N MET A 5 1.12 -1.42 -11.48
CA MET A 5 1.38 -1.29 -12.93
C MET A 5 0.23 -1.84 -13.77
N ALA A 6 -0.37 -2.97 -13.37
CA ALA A 6 -1.49 -3.57 -14.10
C ALA A 6 -2.72 -2.66 -14.12
N LEU A 7 -2.99 -1.95 -13.02
CA LEU A 7 -4.08 -0.99 -12.93
C LEU A 7 -3.83 0.26 -13.77
N ILE A 8 -2.60 0.76 -13.76
CA ILE A 8 -2.21 1.92 -14.58
C ILE A 8 -2.30 1.55 -16.07
N MET A 9 -1.81 0.37 -16.48
CA MET A 9 -1.96 -0.13 -17.85
C MET A 9 -3.43 -0.34 -18.23
N ALA A 10 -4.26 -0.90 -17.34
CA ALA A 10 -5.69 -1.06 -17.58
C ALA A 10 -6.41 0.29 -17.74
N GLY A 11 -6.04 1.31 -16.96
CA GLY A 11 -6.57 2.68 -17.12
C GLY A 11 -6.18 3.31 -18.45
N ILE A 12 -4.91 3.17 -18.85
CA ILE A 12 -4.39 3.68 -20.13
C ILE A 12 -5.05 2.96 -21.33
N LEU A 13 -5.22 1.63 -21.24
CA LEU A 13 -5.89 0.83 -22.28
C LEU A 13 -7.40 1.10 -22.36
N ALA A 14 -8.06 1.33 -21.23
CA ALA A 14 -9.48 1.69 -21.20
C ALA A 14 -9.73 3.04 -21.89
N HIS A 15 -8.79 3.98 -21.76
CA HIS A 15 -8.84 5.27 -22.43
C HIS A 15 -8.77 5.15 -23.96
N THR A 16 -7.92 4.27 -24.49
CA THR A 16 -7.76 4.08 -25.95
C THR A 16 -8.86 3.24 -26.60
N THR A 17 -9.63 2.46 -25.84
CA THR A 17 -10.59 1.47 -26.39
C THR A 17 -12.07 1.77 -26.12
N HIS A 18 -12.43 2.94 -25.57
CA HIS A 18 -13.80 3.25 -25.12
C HIS A 18 -14.32 2.20 -24.11
N MET A 19 -13.42 1.57 -23.35
CA MET A 19 -13.81 0.59 -22.36
C MET A 19 -14.55 1.33 -21.24
N HIS A 20 -15.77 0.90 -20.91
CA HIS A 20 -16.55 1.50 -19.83
C HIS A 20 -15.73 1.50 -18.54
N ILE A 21 -15.26 2.69 -18.13
CA ILE A 21 -14.43 2.92 -16.93
C ILE A 21 -15.01 2.25 -15.67
N ILE A 22 -16.35 2.14 -15.63
CA ILE A 22 -17.10 1.44 -14.59
C ILE A 22 -16.67 -0.03 -14.49
N VAL A 23 -16.51 -0.73 -15.62
CA VAL A 23 -16.07 -2.14 -15.66
C VAL A 23 -14.62 -2.25 -15.20
N ALA A 24 -13.74 -1.31 -15.60
CA ALA A 24 -12.35 -1.30 -15.16
C ALA A 24 -12.24 -1.12 -13.63
N ILE A 25 -12.98 -0.18 -13.05
CA ILE A 25 -13.07 0.03 -11.59
C ILE A 25 -13.63 -1.21 -10.89
N PHE A 26 -14.64 -1.86 -11.48
CA PHE A 26 -15.27 -3.03 -10.89
C PHE A 26 -14.32 -4.23 -10.84
N VAL A 27 -13.63 -4.52 -11.95
CA VAL A 27 -12.65 -5.61 -12.06
C VAL A 27 -11.43 -5.32 -11.18
N ALA A 28 -10.94 -4.08 -11.17
CA ALA A 28 -9.87 -3.62 -10.29
C ALA A 28 -10.21 -3.82 -8.80
N GLY A 29 -11.40 -3.40 -8.40
CA GLY A 29 -11.91 -3.57 -7.05
C GLY A 29 -12.04 -5.03 -6.66
N LEU A 30 -12.56 -5.88 -7.56
CA LEU A 30 -12.67 -7.32 -7.33
C LEU A 30 -11.30 -8.00 -7.20
N GLY A 31 -10.34 -7.68 -8.08
CA GLY A 31 -8.97 -8.20 -7.98
C GLY A 31 -8.30 -7.81 -6.65
N GLY A 32 -8.45 -6.55 -6.26
CA GLY A 32 -7.99 -6.06 -4.97
C GLY A 32 -8.66 -6.77 -3.79
N PHE A 33 -9.98 -6.95 -3.84
CA PHE A 33 -10.75 -7.64 -2.83
C PHE A 33 -10.30 -9.10 -2.66
N CYS A 34 -10.11 -9.83 -3.77
CA CYS A 34 -9.66 -11.22 -3.75
C CYS A 34 -8.28 -11.36 -3.09
N GLY A 35 -7.34 -10.48 -3.41
CA GLY A 35 -6.01 -10.49 -2.78
C GLY A 35 -6.08 -10.31 -1.26
N ASP A 36 -6.90 -9.36 -0.79
CA ASP A 36 -7.08 -9.11 0.63
C ASP A 36 -7.80 -10.25 1.36
N GLN A 37 -8.71 -10.96 0.69
CA GLN A 37 -9.34 -12.16 1.25
C GLN A 37 -8.34 -13.30 1.42
N ILE A 38 -7.44 -13.50 0.46
CA ILE A 38 -6.38 -14.50 0.57
C ILE A 38 -5.55 -14.26 1.84
N TYR A 39 -5.12 -13.02 2.10
CA TYR A 39 -4.37 -12.69 3.31
C TYR A 39 -5.16 -12.89 4.61
N PHE A 40 -6.46 -12.54 4.60
CA PHE A 40 -7.34 -12.78 5.74
C PHE A 40 -7.48 -14.27 6.06
N TYR A 41 -7.73 -15.11 5.05
CA TYR A 41 -7.88 -16.54 5.23
C TYR A 41 -6.56 -17.24 5.57
N LEU A 42 -5.43 -16.78 5.00
CA LEU A 42 -4.10 -17.23 5.41
C LEU A 42 -3.85 -16.94 6.89
N GLY A 43 -4.20 -15.76 7.38
CA GLY A 43 -4.12 -15.42 8.81
C GLY A 43 -5.03 -16.30 9.68
N ARG A 44 -6.21 -16.66 9.17
CA ARG A 44 -7.21 -17.43 9.91
C ARG A 44 -6.87 -18.91 10.06
N TYR A 45 -6.45 -19.57 8.97
CA TYR A 45 -6.21 -21.01 8.96
C TYR A 45 -4.76 -21.40 9.30
N ASN A 46 -3.77 -20.54 9.01
CA ASN A 46 -2.34 -20.87 9.21
C ASN A 46 -1.70 -20.13 10.39
N LYS A 47 -2.42 -20.04 11.52
CA LYS A 47 -2.00 -19.23 12.70
C LYS A 47 -0.57 -19.50 13.18
N LYS A 48 -0.17 -20.77 13.30
CA LYS A 48 1.19 -21.16 13.77
C LYS A 48 2.28 -20.74 12.79
N TYR A 49 2.09 -20.97 11.48
CA TYR A 49 3.06 -20.62 10.45
C TYR A 49 3.21 -19.09 10.34
N ILE A 50 2.08 -18.40 10.35
CA ILE A 50 2.00 -16.95 10.29
C ILE A 50 2.66 -16.31 11.53
N ALA A 51 2.36 -16.78 12.74
CA ALA A 51 2.99 -16.28 13.96
C ALA A 51 4.52 -16.38 13.92
N LYS A 52 5.06 -17.49 13.38
CA LYS A 52 6.50 -17.69 13.21
C LYS A 52 7.09 -16.74 12.16
N LYS A 53 6.42 -16.52 11.03
CA LYS A 53 6.89 -15.63 9.96
C LYS A 53 6.78 -14.15 10.33
N LEU A 54 5.77 -13.79 11.13
CA LEU A 54 5.61 -12.43 11.65
C LEU A 54 6.55 -12.07 12.80
N HIS A 55 7.40 -12.99 13.29
CA HIS A 55 8.45 -12.62 14.25
C HIS A 55 9.31 -11.46 13.73
N ALA A 56 9.65 -11.45 12.45
CA ALA A 56 10.41 -10.36 11.82
C ALA A 56 9.62 -9.04 11.70
N GLN A 57 8.29 -9.10 11.72
CA GLN A 57 7.39 -7.93 11.56
C GLN A 57 6.59 -7.64 12.86
N ARG A 58 7.05 -8.15 14.02
CA ARG A 58 6.36 -8.05 15.33
C ARG A 58 5.89 -6.65 15.65
N ARG A 59 6.71 -5.63 15.37
CA ARG A 59 6.37 -4.22 15.60
C ARG A 59 5.14 -3.79 14.81
N LYS A 60 5.08 -4.10 13.51
CA LYS A 60 3.94 -3.72 12.66
C LYS A 60 2.68 -4.50 13.03
N PHE A 61 2.83 -5.75 13.45
CA PHE A 61 1.71 -6.55 13.94
C PHE A 61 1.13 -5.99 15.24
N ALA A 62 1.98 -5.60 16.20
CA ALA A 62 1.55 -4.97 17.44
C ALA A 62 0.80 -3.65 17.15
N ILE A 63 1.32 -2.83 16.24
CA ILE A 63 0.64 -1.60 15.80
C ILE A 63 -0.71 -1.93 15.17
N ALA A 64 -0.76 -2.86 14.23
CA ALA A 64 -2.02 -3.27 13.59
C ALA A 64 -3.05 -3.77 14.61
N HIS A 65 -2.61 -4.55 15.61
CA HIS A 65 -3.47 -5.04 16.69
C HIS A 65 -4.00 -3.91 17.58
N ILE A 66 -3.13 -2.99 18.01
CA ILE A 66 -3.51 -1.82 18.82
C ILE A 66 -4.49 -0.95 18.05
N MET A 67 -4.20 -0.68 16.77
CA MET A 67 -5.09 0.08 15.91
C MET A 67 -6.44 -0.64 15.86
N LEU A 68 -6.47 -1.94 15.53
CA LEU A 68 -7.72 -2.70 15.41
C LEU A 68 -8.56 -2.63 16.69
N LYS A 69 -7.91 -2.69 17.87
CA LYS A 69 -8.58 -2.55 19.16
C LYS A 69 -9.11 -1.13 19.42
N LYS A 70 -8.38 -0.10 18.97
CA LYS A 70 -8.71 1.31 19.22
C LYS A 70 -9.78 1.87 18.29
N TYR A 71 -9.70 1.55 16.99
CA TYR A 71 -10.61 2.13 15.98
C TYR A 71 -11.59 1.10 15.42
N GLY A 72 -11.27 -0.20 15.45
CA GLY A 72 -12.17 -1.25 14.97
C GLY A 72 -12.31 -1.28 13.44
N TRP A 73 -13.55 -1.18 12.97
CA TRP A 73 -13.91 -1.36 11.56
C TRP A 73 -13.33 -0.34 10.56
N PRO A 74 -13.11 0.95 10.89
CA PRO A 74 -12.56 1.94 9.95
C PRO A 74 -11.13 1.60 9.49
N ILE A 75 -10.40 0.80 10.26
CA ILE A 75 -9.05 0.36 9.89
C ILE A 75 -9.06 -0.57 8.69
N ILE A 76 -10.13 -1.35 8.52
CA ILE A 76 -10.33 -2.21 7.35
C ILE A 76 -10.40 -1.34 6.09
N PHE A 77 -10.97 -0.14 6.21
CA PHE A 77 -10.99 0.83 5.13
C PHE A 77 -9.61 1.48 4.94
N MET A 78 -8.99 1.95 6.03
CA MET A 78 -7.73 2.68 6.00
C MET A 78 -6.51 1.84 5.60
N GLN A 79 -6.56 0.52 5.74
CA GLN A 79 -5.42 -0.37 5.45
C GLN A 79 -4.86 -0.21 4.03
N ARG A 80 -5.73 0.17 3.07
CA ARG A 80 -5.38 0.33 1.66
C ARG A 80 -4.58 1.59 1.36
N TYR A 81 -4.74 2.62 2.20
CA TYR A 81 -4.00 3.89 2.08
C TYR A 81 -2.68 3.88 2.87
N MET A 82 -2.51 2.89 3.77
CA MET A 82 -1.33 2.78 4.62
C MET A 82 -0.30 1.82 4.02
N TYR A 83 0.82 2.37 3.52
CA TYR A 83 1.89 1.57 2.95
C TYR A 83 2.47 0.58 3.97
N GLY A 84 2.61 -0.69 3.55
CA GLY A 84 3.12 -1.78 4.39
C GLY A 84 2.11 -2.39 5.37
N PHE A 85 0.89 -1.85 5.48
CA PHE A 85 -0.17 -2.40 6.34
C PHE A 85 -1.21 -3.23 5.57
N ARG A 86 -1.29 -3.08 4.25
CA ARG A 86 -2.18 -3.84 3.35
C ARG A 86 -2.13 -5.37 3.51
N VAL A 87 -0.99 -5.93 3.91
CA VAL A 87 -0.87 -7.38 4.18
C VAL A 87 -1.08 -7.69 5.65
N ILE A 88 -0.62 -6.81 6.55
CA ILE A 88 -0.54 -7.09 7.98
C ILE A 88 -1.91 -6.95 8.65
N ILE A 89 -2.72 -5.98 8.24
CA ILE A 89 -4.05 -5.75 8.82
C ILE A 89 -5.02 -6.89 8.49
N PRO A 90 -5.25 -7.30 7.23
CA PRO A 90 -6.13 -8.43 6.90
C PRO A 90 -5.77 -9.69 7.67
N LEU A 91 -4.47 -9.92 7.77
CA LEU A 91 -3.88 -11.11 8.36
C LEU A 91 -4.01 -11.08 9.89
N CYS A 92 -3.87 -9.91 10.52
CA CYS A 92 -4.17 -9.68 11.93
C CYS A 92 -5.66 -9.88 12.24
N ILE A 93 -6.56 -9.39 11.38
CA ILE A 93 -8.01 -9.58 11.51
C ILE A 93 -8.38 -11.06 11.37
N GLY A 94 -7.71 -11.78 10.46
CA GLY A 94 -7.85 -13.23 10.31
C GLY A 94 -7.47 -14.00 11.57
N LEU A 95 -6.42 -13.54 12.27
CA LEU A 95 -5.93 -14.16 13.51
C LEU A 95 -6.85 -13.90 14.72
N THR A 96 -7.43 -12.71 14.82
CA THR A 96 -8.24 -12.27 15.99
C THR A 96 -9.65 -12.84 16.03
N GLY A 97 -10.07 -13.66 15.07
CA GLY A 97 -11.40 -14.27 15.12
C GLY A 97 -12.53 -13.35 14.63
N TYR A 98 -12.22 -12.19 14.05
CA TYR A 98 -13.24 -11.26 13.53
C TYR A 98 -14.15 -11.89 12.47
N SER A 99 -15.42 -11.48 12.40
CA SER A 99 -16.41 -12.01 11.46
C SER A 99 -15.96 -11.82 10.01
N ALA A 100 -15.81 -12.94 9.28
CA ALA A 100 -15.41 -12.93 7.88
C ALA A 100 -16.41 -12.17 6.99
N LYS A 101 -17.72 -12.31 7.27
CA LYS A 101 -18.78 -11.61 6.51
C LYS A 101 -18.69 -10.10 6.68
N LYS A 102 -18.50 -9.62 7.92
CA LYS A 102 -18.35 -8.18 8.20
C LYS A 102 -17.07 -7.62 7.57
N TYR A 103 -15.97 -8.35 7.66
CA TYR A 103 -14.71 -7.97 7.01
C TYR A 103 -14.88 -7.89 5.48
N ALA A 104 -15.48 -8.92 4.87
CA ALA A 104 -15.68 -8.97 3.43
C ALA A 104 -16.51 -7.80 2.91
N PHE A 105 -17.62 -7.48 3.56
CA PHE A 105 -18.48 -6.37 3.13
C PHE A 105 -17.74 -5.02 3.17
N ILE A 106 -17.07 -4.73 4.27
CA ILE A 106 -16.33 -3.46 4.43
C ILE A 106 -15.13 -3.40 3.48
N ASN A 107 -14.42 -4.52 3.32
CA ASN A 107 -13.27 -4.61 2.42
C ASN A 107 -13.67 -4.44 0.96
N LEU A 108 -14.84 -4.95 0.55
CA LEU A 108 -15.35 -4.79 -0.81
C LEU A 108 -15.62 -3.31 -1.14
N ILE A 109 -16.33 -2.62 -0.24
CA ILE A 109 -16.60 -1.18 -0.39
C ILE A 109 -15.28 -0.40 -0.42
N SER A 110 -14.37 -0.71 0.49
CA SER A 110 -13.03 -0.11 0.52
C SER A 110 -12.25 -0.32 -0.78
N ALA A 111 -12.32 -1.52 -1.35
CA ALA A 111 -11.65 -1.86 -2.60
C ALA A 111 -12.20 -1.07 -3.79
N TRP A 112 -13.53 -0.90 -3.89
CA TRP A 112 -14.13 -0.08 -4.95
C TRP A 112 -13.85 1.41 -4.78
N CYS A 113 -13.93 1.95 -3.56
CA CYS A 113 -13.54 3.35 -3.32
C CYS A 113 -12.08 3.60 -3.70
N TRP A 114 -11.18 2.69 -3.33
CA TRP A 114 -9.77 2.78 -3.69
C TRP A 114 -9.55 2.66 -5.21
N ALA A 115 -10.27 1.76 -5.88
CA ALA A 115 -10.21 1.63 -7.33
C ALA A 115 -10.72 2.89 -8.04
N ALA A 116 -11.81 3.50 -7.54
CA ALA A 116 -12.31 4.76 -8.08
C ALA A 116 -11.29 5.91 -7.89
N ILE A 117 -10.71 6.05 -6.69
CA ILE A 117 -9.71 7.09 -6.39
C ILE A 117 -8.44 6.92 -7.23
N THR A 118 -8.07 5.69 -7.62
CA THR A 118 -6.87 5.45 -8.44
C THR A 118 -7.17 5.54 -9.94
N VAL A 119 -8.29 5.00 -10.40
CA VAL A 119 -8.64 4.95 -11.84
C VAL A 119 -9.19 6.29 -12.34
N ILE A 120 -9.97 7.03 -11.55
CA ILE A 120 -10.57 8.31 -12.02
C ILE A 120 -9.48 9.35 -12.36
N PRO A 121 -8.49 9.64 -11.49
CA PRO A 121 -7.41 10.55 -11.84
C PRO A 121 -6.56 10.02 -12.99
N ALA A 122 -6.31 8.72 -13.05
CA ALA A 122 -5.56 8.11 -14.14
C ALA A 122 -6.27 8.21 -15.50
N TRP A 123 -7.60 8.22 -15.51
CA TRP A 123 -8.42 8.43 -16.69
C TRP A 123 -8.44 9.90 -17.10
N ILE A 124 -8.69 10.83 -16.17
CA ILE A 124 -8.73 12.28 -16.44
C ILE A 124 -7.36 12.79 -16.90
N LEU A 125 -6.29 12.36 -16.23
CA LEU A 125 -4.92 12.72 -16.57
C LEU A 125 -4.33 11.81 -17.67
N GLY A 126 -5.10 10.84 -18.17
CA GLY A 126 -4.63 9.86 -19.15
C GLY A 126 -4.12 10.51 -20.42
N GLU A 127 -4.81 11.53 -20.93
CA GLU A 127 -4.38 12.32 -22.10
C GLU A 127 -3.06 13.04 -21.84
N HIS A 128 -2.95 13.76 -20.73
CA HIS A 128 -1.70 14.45 -20.36
C HIS A 128 -0.55 13.48 -20.07
N ILE A 129 -0.83 12.33 -19.46
CA ILE A 129 0.17 11.27 -19.22
C ILE A 129 0.62 10.68 -20.55
N LEU A 130 -0.28 10.49 -21.52
CA LEU A 130 0.05 9.99 -22.86
C LEU A 130 0.85 11.01 -23.67
N GLU A 131 0.53 12.30 -23.57
CA GLU A 131 1.30 13.40 -24.16
C GLU A 131 2.70 13.49 -23.54
N ILE A 132 2.79 13.50 -22.21
CA ILE A 132 4.06 13.47 -21.47
C ILE A 132 4.85 12.20 -21.79
N LEU A 133 4.20 11.05 -21.94
CA LEU A 133 4.87 9.80 -22.34
C LEU A 133 5.39 9.87 -23.77
N LYS A 134 4.68 10.54 -24.68
CA LYS A 134 5.12 10.75 -26.07
C LYS A 134 6.33 11.67 -26.11
N GLU A 135 6.27 12.80 -25.40
CA GLU A 135 7.39 13.73 -25.26
C GLU A 135 8.57 13.12 -24.52
N ALA A 136 8.33 12.34 -23.45
CA ALA A 136 9.36 11.63 -22.70
C ALA A 136 10.02 10.50 -23.52
N LYS A 137 9.31 9.94 -24.51
CA LYS A 137 9.90 8.96 -25.44
C LYS A 137 10.85 9.62 -26.43
N GLU A 138 10.57 10.85 -26.86
CA GLU A 138 11.50 11.66 -27.66
C GLU A 138 12.65 12.23 -26.82
N HIS A 139 12.38 12.61 -25.56
CA HIS A 139 13.30 13.29 -24.66
C HIS A 139 13.74 12.42 -23.48
N TRP A 140 14.08 11.15 -23.74
CA TRP A 140 14.48 10.16 -22.72
C TRP A 140 15.62 10.64 -21.80
N TYR A 141 16.45 11.57 -22.30
CA TYR A 141 17.57 12.16 -21.56
C TYR A 141 17.14 13.05 -20.38
N PHE A 142 15.95 13.68 -20.41
CA PHE A 142 15.43 14.49 -19.30
C PHE A 142 14.83 13.67 -18.16
N ALA A 143 14.45 12.41 -18.41
CA ALA A 143 13.99 11.51 -17.35
C ALA A 143 15.12 11.17 -16.36
N ILE A 144 16.37 11.17 -16.83
CA ILE A 144 17.56 10.83 -16.04
C ILE A 144 17.80 11.82 -14.89
N PRO A 145 17.85 13.16 -15.09
CA PRO A 145 18.03 14.11 -14.00
C PRO A 145 16.82 14.14 -13.04
N ILE A 146 15.59 13.95 -13.51
CA ILE A 146 14.40 13.89 -12.64
C ILE A 146 14.46 12.66 -11.72
N VAL A 147 14.78 11.49 -12.28
CA VAL A 147 14.95 10.26 -11.50
C VAL A 147 16.13 10.39 -10.54
N LEU A 148 17.24 11.00 -10.95
CA LEU A 148 18.41 11.27 -10.09
C LEU A 148 18.09 12.24 -8.96
N VAL A 149 17.35 13.32 -9.22
CA VAL A 149 16.91 14.29 -8.20
C VAL A 149 15.94 13.62 -7.23
N PHE A 150 15.02 12.79 -7.73
CA PHE A 150 14.08 12.06 -6.89
C PHE A 150 14.77 11.00 -6.03
N LEU A 151 15.71 10.23 -6.59
CA LEU A 151 16.53 9.26 -5.84
C LEU A 151 17.43 9.94 -4.82
N SER A 152 18.07 11.06 -5.18
CA SER A 152 18.93 11.80 -4.25
C SER A 152 18.13 12.46 -3.12
N ALA A 153 16.93 12.97 -3.40
CA ALA A 153 16.00 13.46 -2.38
C ALA A 153 15.53 12.33 -1.44
N LEU A 154 15.17 11.16 -1.99
CA LEU A 154 14.85 9.97 -1.22
C LEU A 154 16.01 9.56 -0.32
N LEU A 155 17.22 9.42 -0.86
CA LEU A 155 18.42 9.05 -0.11
C LEU A 155 18.78 10.09 0.95
N TYR A 156 18.62 11.38 0.65
CA TYR A 156 18.83 12.46 1.61
C TYR A 156 17.86 12.40 2.78
N ILE A 157 16.57 12.18 2.51
CA ILE A 157 15.53 12.01 3.54
C ILE A 157 15.81 10.76 4.39
N PHE A 158 16.14 9.64 3.76
CA PHE A 158 16.52 8.41 4.45
C PHE A 158 17.74 8.62 5.35
N ARG A 159 18.81 9.24 4.84
CA ARG A 159 20.00 9.58 5.64
C ARG A 159 19.70 10.54 6.78
N ARG A 160 18.83 11.52 6.56
CA ARG A 160 18.43 12.49 7.60
C ARG A 160 17.66 11.79 8.74
N ILE A 161 16.79 10.86 8.39
CA ILE A 161 16.05 10.04 9.36
C ILE A 161 17.01 9.10 10.10
N GLU A 162 17.91 8.44 9.39
CA GLU A 162 18.90 7.53 9.96
C GLU A 162 19.84 8.26 10.93
N ASN A 163 20.40 9.41 10.53
CA ASN A 163 21.27 10.22 11.38
C ASN A 163 20.56 10.72 12.64
N LYS A 164 19.28 11.10 12.53
CA LYS A 164 18.48 11.51 13.70
C LYS A 164 18.27 10.34 14.67
N ILE A 165 18.03 9.14 14.15
CA ILE A 165 17.86 7.91 14.96
C ILE A 165 19.18 7.47 15.60
N LEU A 166 20.30 7.58 14.88
CA LEU A 166 21.64 7.22 15.38
C LEU A 166 22.14 8.20 16.45
N TYR A 167 21.87 9.49 16.28
CA TYR A 167 22.16 10.52 17.29
C TYR A 167 21.40 10.23 18.60
N GLU A 168 20.10 9.99 18.50
CA GLU A 168 19.23 9.61 19.61
C GLU A 168 19.65 8.32 20.32
N ARG A 169 20.26 7.36 19.61
CA ARG A 169 20.83 6.15 20.21
C ARG A 169 22.14 6.41 20.95
N ARG A 170 23.04 7.23 20.39
CA ARG A 170 24.30 7.60 21.07
C ARG A 170 24.04 8.39 22.36
N TYR A 171 23.14 9.37 22.30
CA TYR A 171 22.75 10.17 23.46
C TYR A 171 22.16 9.32 24.60
N ARG A 172 21.30 8.33 24.28
CA ARG A 172 20.77 7.39 25.28
C ARG A 172 21.84 6.46 25.87
N ASN A 173 22.81 6.02 25.08
CA ASN A 173 23.90 5.19 25.56
C ASN A 173 24.88 5.96 26.46
N GLU A 174 25.15 7.23 26.16
CA GLU A 174 25.97 8.11 27.00
C GLU A 174 25.32 8.37 28.37
N ILE A 175 24.00 8.61 28.42
CA ILE A 175 23.27 8.76 29.68
C ILE A 175 23.22 7.45 30.49
N SER A 176 23.14 6.29 29.82
CA SER A 176 23.11 4.99 30.49
C SER A 176 24.47 4.53 31.02
N ASN A 177 25.58 4.98 30.43
CA ASN A 177 26.93 4.66 30.89
C ASN A 177 27.44 5.60 32.00
N ASN A 178 26.74 6.70 32.27
CA ASN A 178 27.10 7.71 33.27
C ASN A 178 26.21 7.64 34.54
N LYS A 179 25.52 6.51 34.72
CA LYS A 179 24.78 6.09 35.93
C LYS A 179 25.36 4.78 36.43
#